data_AF-A0A1H7RZN3-F1
#
_entry.id   AF-A0A1H7RZN3-F1
#
_cell.length_a   1.000
_cell.length_b   1.000
_cell.length_c   1.000
_cell.angle_alpha   90.00
_cell.angle_beta   90.00
_cell.angle_gamma   90.00
#
_symmetry.space_group_name_H-M   'P 1'
#
loop_
_entity.id
_entity.type
_entity.pdbx_description
1 polymer ?
#
loop_
_entity_poly.entity_id
_entity_poly.type
_entity_poly.pdbx_seq_one_letter_code
_entity_poly.pdbx_strand_id
1 'polypeptide(L)'
;MAVKYETELYSPVKAFFERRGYDVKAEVKHCDLVGVRSDQNEPLIVEMKKTFNLSLLLQGMQRLKLSPFVYLAVERNRSKRGAVNQRWGELTALCRQLGLGLITVTFYKTKSPLIDVLCEPAVQGHMPGSSTGVHKGGIRRQRLLKEFDERSGDYNTGGSTRRQLVTAYREKALRVASALRAQGEASPALISKQTSVGSAAAILQKNYYGWFERLSRGRYVLTVKGVQALTEHAHMLEDNDMIERSINELEMDFSLNQHENSELELIAEVAEPYLIHGKSD
;
A
#
# COMPACT_ATOMS: atom_id res chain seq x y z
N MET A 1 -16.29 15.14 16.69
CA MET A 1 -17.42 14.16 16.79
C MET A 1 -16.83 12.82 17.14
N ALA A 2 -17.62 11.91 17.71
CA ALA A 2 -17.16 10.53 17.85
C ALA A 2 -17.07 9.90 16.47
N VAL A 3 -15.97 9.18 16.20
CA VAL A 3 -15.83 8.38 14.99
C VAL A 3 -16.94 7.33 14.97
N LYS A 4 -17.60 7.13 13.83
CA LYS A 4 -18.61 6.07 13.68
C LYS A 4 -17.96 4.76 13.23
N TYR A 5 -17.01 4.81 12.31
CA TYR A 5 -16.29 3.65 11.77
C TYR A 5 -14.77 3.80 11.89
N GLU A 6 -14.08 2.71 12.21
CA GLU A 6 -12.61 2.67 12.32
C GLU A 6 -11.90 3.20 11.06
N THR A 7 -12.52 2.99 9.90
CA THR A 7 -12.06 3.48 8.59
C THR A 7 -11.98 5.01 8.49
N GLU A 8 -12.68 5.77 9.34
CA GLU A 8 -12.55 7.23 9.38
C GLU A 8 -11.16 7.67 9.87
N LEU A 9 -10.44 6.81 10.62
CA LEU A 9 -9.06 7.06 11.04
C LEU A 9 -8.07 6.95 9.89
N TYR A 10 -8.36 6.14 8.88
CA TYR A 10 -7.43 5.84 7.79
C TYR A 10 -7.02 7.09 7.02
N SER A 11 -7.99 7.82 6.47
CA SER A 11 -7.73 8.98 5.61
C SER A 11 -6.80 10.05 6.24
N PRO A 12 -7.05 10.53 7.49
CA PRO A 12 -6.16 11.52 8.09
C PRO A 12 -4.77 10.97 8.45
N VAL A 13 -4.66 9.69 8.81
CA VAL A 13 -3.37 9.04 9.10
C VAL A 13 -2.57 8.84 7.81
N LYS A 14 -3.22 8.39 6.73
CA LYS A 14 -2.61 8.26 5.41
C LYS A 14 -2.01 9.57 4.93
N ALA A 15 -2.83 10.62 4.89
CA ALA A 15 -2.41 11.94 4.44
C ALA A 15 -1.28 12.52 5.31
N PHE A 16 -1.24 12.18 6.61
CA PHE A 16 -0.17 12.58 7.51
C PHE A 16 1.19 11.97 7.15
N PHE A 17 1.21 10.70 6.74
CA PHE A 17 2.45 10.02 6.36
C PHE A 17 2.84 10.28 4.89
N GLU A 18 1.88 10.42 3.97
CA GLU A 18 2.19 10.82 2.58
C GLU A 18 2.89 12.19 2.53
N ARG A 19 2.44 13.17 3.33
CA ARG A 19 3.14 14.47 3.47
C ARG A 19 4.56 14.37 4.03
N ARG A 20 4.95 13.21 4.57
CA ARG A 20 6.31 12.92 5.06
C ARG A 20 7.11 12.06 4.08
N GLY A 21 6.61 11.92 2.85
CA GLY A 21 7.28 11.23 1.75
C GLY A 21 7.05 9.72 1.72
N TYR A 22 6.12 9.18 2.52
CA TYR A 22 5.78 7.75 2.44
C TYR A 22 4.82 7.50 1.26
N ASP A 23 5.09 6.46 0.47
CA ASP A 23 4.04 5.79 -0.31
C ASP A 23 3.25 4.89 0.64
N VAL A 24 1.93 5.07 0.70
CA VAL A 24 1.07 4.47 1.72
C VAL A 24 -0.06 3.69 1.07
N LYS A 25 -0.23 2.44 1.54
CA LYS A 25 -1.30 1.54 1.10
C LYS A 25 -2.05 0.93 2.29
N ALA A 26 -3.36 0.80 2.16
CA ALA A 26 -4.22 0.18 3.16
C ALA A 26 -4.14 -1.36 3.16
N GLU A 27 -4.42 -1.97 4.32
CA GLU A 27 -4.78 -3.39 4.49
C GLU A 27 -3.75 -4.43 4.00
N VAL A 28 -2.46 -4.09 3.99
CA VAL A 28 -1.39 -4.97 3.47
C VAL A 28 -1.02 -6.05 4.51
N LYS A 29 -1.16 -7.33 4.17
CA LYS A 29 -0.94 -8.50 5.07
C LYS A 29 -1.63 -8.32 6.44
N HIS A 30 -2.88 -7.86 6.43
CA HIS A 30 -3.67 -7.59 7.64
C HIS A 30 -3.13 -6.45 8.51
N CYS A 31 -2.23 -5.61 8.00
CA CYS A 31 -1.87 -4.35 8.66
C CYS A 31 -2.79 -3.26 8.11
N ASP A 32 -3.39 -2.46 8.98
CA ASP A 32 -4.37 -1.46 8.55
C ASP A 32 -3.76 -0.43 7.58
N LEU A 33 -2.50 -0.04 7.82
CA LEU A 33 -1.74 0.85 6.95
C LEU A 33 -0.25 0.47 6.94
N VAL A 34 0.34 0.43 5.75
CA VAL A 34 1.77 0.28 5.55
C VAL A 34 2.29 1.44 4.72
N GLY A 35 3.42 2.01 5.11
CA GLY A 35 4.12 3.04 4.38
C GLY A 35 5.53 2.60 4.02
N VAL A 36 6.01 2.92 2.82
CA VAL A 36 7.41 2.72 2.42
C VAL A 36 8.00 4.03 1.93
N ARG A 37 9.31 4.19 2.09
CA ARG A 37 10.04 5.35 1.61
C ARG A 37 11.39 4.90 1.07
N SER A 38 11.84 5.51 -0.02
CA SER A 38 13.05 5.08 -0.75
C SER A 38 14.35 5.21 0.07
N ASP A 39 14.39 6.16 1.01
CA ASP A 39 15.52 6.40 1.91
C ASP A 39 15.52 5.51 3.16
N GLN A 40 14.53 4.63 3.32
CA GLN A 40 14.32 3.84 4.53
C GLN A 40 14.11 2.37 4.18
N ASN A 41 14.98 1.50 4.70
CA ASN A 41 14.88 0.07 4.41
C ASN A 41 13.61 -0.54 5.04
N GLU A 42 13.28 -0.17 6.27
CA GLU A 42 12.14 -0.73 7.02
C GLU A 42 10.81 -0.01 6.70
N PRO A 43 9.72 -0.75 6.48
CA PRO A 43 8.42 -0.14 6.23
C PRO A 43 7.84 0.48 7.52
N LEU A 44 7.15 1.59 7.39
CA LEU A 44 6.23 2.09 8.40
C LEU A 44 5.00 1.17 8.49
N ILE A 45 4.56 0.85 9.71
CA ILE A 45 3.30 0.10 9.92
C ILE A 45 2.44 0.85 10.94
N VAL A 46 1.15 1.00 10.65
CA VAL A 46 0.19 1.61 11.57
C VAL A 46 -1.01 0.69 11.78
N GLU A 47 -1.30 0.38 13.04
CA GLU A 47 -2.52 -0.31 13.46
C GLU A 47 -3.49 0.71 14.06
N MET A 48 -4.78 0.57 13.76
CA MET A 48 -5.81 1.56 14.07
C MET A 48 -6.95 0.93 14.86
N LYS A 49 -7.44 1.62 15.89
CA LYS A 49 -8.72 1.30 16.53
C LYS A 49 -9.41 2.58 16.97
N LYS A 50 -10.75 2.55 17.06
CA LYS A 50 -11.51 3.70 17.60
C LYS A 50 -11.02 4.14 18.98
N THR A 51 -10.64 3.19 19.83
CA THR A 51 -10.13 3.46 21.17
C THR A 51 -8.93 2.59 21.46
N PHE A 52 -8.02 3.08 22.29
CA PHE A 52 -6.90 2.26 22.78
C PHE A 52 -7.44 1.09 23.61
N ASN A 53 -7.04 -0.13 23.25
CA ASN A 53 -7.42 -1.37 23.93
C ASN A 53 -6.29 -2.41 23.84
N LEU A 54 -6.44 -3.52 24.55
CA LEU A 54 -5.42 -4.56 24.59
C LEU A 54 -5.19 -5.22 23.22
N SER A 55 -6.24 -5.39 22.41
CA SER A 55 -6.11 -5.95 21.06
C SER A 55 -5.19 -5.12 20.17
N LEU A 56 -5.39 -3.79 20.13
CA LEU A 56 -4.54 -2.86 19.40
C LEU A 56 -3.08 -2.96 19.85
N LEU A 57 -2.85 -3.00 21.16
CA LEU A 57 -1.51 -3.11 21.73
C LEU A 57 -0.82 -4.40 21.29
N LEU A 58 -1.52 -5.53 21.41
CA LEU A 58 -1.00 -6.84 21.00
C LEU A 58 -0.73 -6.90 19.49
N GLN A 59 -1.59 -6.29 18.67
CA GLN A 59 -1.35 -6.14 17.22
C GLN A 59 -0.05 -5.36 16.96
N GLY A 60 0.12 -4.18 17.56
CA GLY A 60 1.35 -3.38 17.41
C GLY A 60 2.61 -4.15 17.82
N MET A 61 2.57 -4.84 18.97
CA MET A 61 3.69 -5.68 19.42
C MET A 61 4.01 -6.82 18.44
N GLN A 62 3.01 -7.38 17.75
CA GLN A 62 3.26 -8.36 16.70
C GLN A 62 3.94 -7.73 15.48
N ARG A 63 3.60 -6.49 15.13
CA ARG A 63 4.21 -5.75 14.00
C ARG A 63 5.64 -5.33 14.25
N LEU A 64 6.07 -5.17 15.52
CA LEU A 64 7.48 -4.93 15.86
C LEU A 64 8.42 -6.04 15.35
N LYS A 65 7.90 -7.25 15.10
CA LYS A 65 8.67 -8.35 14.48
C LYS A 65 8.93 -8.13 12.99
N LEU A 66 8.26 -7.18 12.36
CA LEU A 66 8.33 -6.85 10.93
C LEU A 66 9.07 -5.54 10.68
N SER A 67 8.89 -4.56 11.56
CA SER A 67 9.50 -3.23 11.47
C SER A 67 9.65 -2.59 12.85
N PRO A 68 10.69 -1.78 13.11
CA PRO A 68 10.76 -0.93 14.29
C PRO A 68 9.87 0.33 14.17
N PHE A 69 9.42 0.70 12.97
CA PHE A 69 8.60 1.89 12.73
C PHE A 69 7.11 1.55 12.83
N VAL A 70 6.65 1.20 14.04
CA VAL A 70 5.26 0.80 14.29
C VAL A 70 4.54 1.84 15.12
N TYR A 71 3.40 2.31 14.63
CA TYR A 71 2.51 3.20 15.37
C TYR A 71 1.17 2.54 15.68
N LEU A 72 0.60 2.92 16.82
CA LEU A 72 -0.79 2.71 17.15
C LEU A 72 -1.54 4.03 16.95
N ALA A 73 -2.65 4.04 16.21
CA ALA A 73 -3.47 5.24 16.03
C ALA A 73 -4.90 5.05 16.54
N VAL A 74 -5.38 6.03 17.32
CA VAL A 74 -6.72 5.98 17.92
C VAL A 74 -7.44 7.32 17.88
N GLU A 75 -8.78 7.32 18.01
CA GLU A 75 -9.53 8.57 18.17
C GLU A 75 -9.22 9.21 19.54
N ARG A 76 -8.91 10.51 19.54
CA ARG A 76 -8.98 11.35 20.75
C ARG A 76 -10.36 12.00 20.86
N ASN A 77 -11.24 11.32 21.57
CA ASN A 77 -12.59 11.83 21.80
C ASN A 77 -12.63 12.84 22.94
N ARG A 78 -12.74 14.14 22.60
CA ARG A 78 -12.74 15.25 23.56
C ARG A 78 -13.89 15.23 24.57
N SER A 79 -15.02 14.58 24.28
CA SER A 79 -16.15 14.50 25.22
C SER A 79 -16.03 13.36 26.23
N LYS A 80 -15.01 12.50 26.11
CA LYS A 80 -14.74 11.37 27.01
C LYS A 80 -13.42 11.56 27.78
N ARG A 81 -13.15 12.79 28.24
CA ARG A 81 -11.97 13.07 29.09
C ARG A 81 -12.03 12.24 30.38
N GLY A 82 -10.91 11.63 30.75
CA GLY A 82 -10.79 10.82 31.97
C GLY A 82 -11.16 9.34 31.82
N ALA A 83 -11.65 8.90 30.66
CA ALA A 83 -11.81 7.47 30.39
C ALA A 83 -10.45 6.75 30.44
N VAL A 84 -10.42 5.50 30.90
CA VAL A 84 -9.18 4.70 31.04
C VAL A 84 -8.39 4.65 29.72
N ASN A 85 -9.09 4.49 28.60
CA ASN A 85 -8.54 4.49 27.24
C ASN A 85 -8.13 5.88 26.71
N GLN A 86 -8.11 6.90 27.58
CA GLN A 86 -7.65 8.27 27.31
C GLN A 86 -6.71 8.80 28.40
N ARG A 87 -6.15 7.94 29.26
CA ARG A 87 -5.05 8.29 30.18
C ARG A 87 -3.75 8.45 29.38
N TRP A 88 -3.71 9.48 28.53
CA TRP A 88 -2.70 9.64 27.49
C TRP A 88 -1.27 9.61 28.02
N GLY A 89 -1.01 10.15 29.22
CA GLY A 89 0.33 10.09 29.83
C GLY A 89 0.81 8.66 30.07
N GLU A 90 -0.02 7.83 30.70
CA GLU A 90 0.30 6.41 30.97
C GLU A 90 0.34 5.57 29.69
N LEU A 91 -0.59 5.79 28.77
CA LEU A 91 -0.59 5.09 27.48
C LEU A 91 0.66 5.43 26.66
N THR A 92 1.10 6.70 26.69
CA THR A 92 2.34 7.14 26.04
C THR A 92 3.56 6.50 26.71
N ALA A 93 3.61 6.47 28.05
CA ALA A 93 4.69 5.81 28.78
C ALA A 93 4.79 4.31 28.45
N LEU A 94 3.65 3.62 28.42
CA LEU A 94 3.57 2.21 28.02
C LEU A 94 4.07 1.98 26.59
N CYS A 95 3.60 2.79 25.63
CA CYS A 95 4.03 2.65 24.23
C CYS A 95 5.53 2.90 24.08
N ARG A 96 6.09 3.92 24.75
CA ARG A 96 7.54 4.17 24.78
C ARG A 96 8.33 2.98 25.34
N GLN A 97 7.89 2.39 26.46
CA GLN A 97 8.54 1.22 27.05
C GLN A 97 8.54 0.00 26.12
N LEU A 98 7.51 -0.11 25.28
CA LEU A 98 7.37 -1.19 24.30
C LEU A 98 8.00 -0.87 22.93
N GLY A 99 8.55 0.34 22.74
CA GLY A 99 9.12 0.79 21.47
C GLY A 99 8.09 1.15 20.39
N LEU A 100 6.82 1.34 20.76
CA LEU A 100 5.73 1.70 19.85
C LEU A 100 5.53 3.22 19.79
N GLY A 101 5.22 3.71 18.59
CA GLY A 101 4.66 5.05 18.41
C GLY A 101 3.18 5.11 18.79
N LEU A 102 2.72 6.26 19.24
CA LEU A 102 1.31 6.49 19.57
C LEU A 102 0.83 7.79 18.92
N ILE A 103 -0.20 7.65 18.09
CA ILE A 103 -0.87 8.74 17.38
C ILE A 103 -2.30 8.85 17.88
N THR A 104 -2.78 10.08 18.00
CA THR A 104 -4.20 10.33 18.20
C THR A 104 -4.80 11.20 17.11
N VAL A 105 -6.03 10.89 16.73
CA VAL A 105 -6.79 11.62 15.72
C VAL A 105 -7.98 12.31 16.37
N THR A 106 -8.04 13.63 16.31
CA THR A 106 -9.17 14.42 16.80
C THR A 106 -10.05 14.88 15.63
N PHE A 107 -11.31 14.44 15.59
CA PHE A 107 -12.27 14.89 14.58
C PHE A 107 -13.11 16.07 15.06
N TYR A 108 -13.27 17.07 14.20
CA TYR A 108 -14.12 18.24 14.43
C TYR A 108 -15.34 18.21 13.53
N LYS A 109 -16.37 19.01 13.85
CA LYS A 109 -17.55 19.16 12.99
C LYS A 109 -17.26 20.05 11.78
N THR A 110 -16.41 21.05 11.96
CA THR A 110 -16.28 22.22 11.08
C THR A 110 -14.88 22.41 10.51
N LYS A 111 -13.91 21.56 10.89
CA LYS A 111 -12.53 21.66 10.41
C LYS A 111 -11.89 20.27 10.24
N SER A 112 -10.80 20.24 9.48
CA SER A 112 -10.05 19.02 9.20
C SER A 112 -9.60 18.29 10.47
N PRO A 113 -9.50 16.96 10.44
CA PRO A 113 -8.98 16.18 11.57
C PRO A 113 -7.58 16.64 11.97
N LEU A 114 -7.31 16.63 13.28
CA LEU A 114 -5.98 16.94 13.83
C LEU A 114 -5.29 15.63 14.22
N ILE A 115 -4.06 15.45 13.76
CA ILE A 115 -3.17 14.36 14.17
C ILE A 115 -2.21 14.91 15.23
N ASP A 116 -2.20 14.27 16.40
CA ASP A 116 -1.21 14.52 17.46
C ASP A 116 -0.36 13.25 17.64
N VAL A 117 0.96 13.35 17.44
CA VAL A 117 1.90 12.27 17.77
C VAL A 117 2.31 12.40 19.23
N LEU A 118 1.89 11.46 20.07
CA LEU A 118 2.16 11.48 21.51
C LEU A 118 3.54 10.88 21.84
N CYS A 119 3.95 9.88 21.08
CA CYS A 119 5.33 9.40 21.05
C CYS A 119 5.68 8.81 19.69
N GLU A 120 6.94 9.01 19.31
CA GLU A 120 7.55 8.31 18.19
C GLU A 120 7.93 6.88 18.59
N PRO A 121 7.94 5.90 17.67
CA PRO A 121 8.48 4.58 17.92
C PRO A 121 9.95 4.71 18.28
N ALA A 122 10.42 3.84 19.17
CA ALA A 122 11.83 3.79 19.46
C ALA A 122 12.55 3.23 18.24
N VAL A 123 13.27 4.08 17.51
CA VAL A 123 14.31 3.61 16.61
C VAL A 123 15.32 2.93 17.53
N GLN A 124 15.33 1.59 17.56
CA GLN A 124 16.40 0.88 18.23
C GLN A 124 17.67 1.23 17.48
N GLY A 125 18.34 2.28 17.95
CA GLY A 125 19.65 2.66 17.49
C GLY A 125 20.54 1.44 17.56
N HIS A 126 21.32 1.24 16.50
CA HIS A 126 22.43 0.31 16.45
C HIS A 126 23.25 0.39 17.75
N MET A 127 22.91 -0.42 18.74
CA MET A 127 23.80 -0.74 19.86
C MET A 127 24.66 -1.90 19.38
N PRO A 128 25.99 -1.70 19.19
CA PRO A 128 26.88 -2.80 18.87
C PRO A 128 26.97 -3.71 20.10
N GLY A 129 26.19 -4.79 20.12
CA GLY A 129 26.30 -5.80 21.19
C GLY A 129 25.02 -6.54 21.60
N SER A 130 23.82 -6.19 21.13
CA SER A 130 22.62 -7.00 21.39
C SER A 130 22.29 -7.90 20.21
N SER A 131 23.05 -8.99 20.09
CA SER A 131 22.79 -10.08 19.16
C SER A 131 21.66 -11.00 19.66
N THR A 132 20.46 -10.45 19.86
CA THR A 132 19.27 -11.25 20.20
C THR A 132 18.04 -10.77 19.42
N GLY A 133 18.02 -11.02 18.10
CA GLY A 133 16.75 -11.04 17.35
C GLY A 133 16.76 -10.75 15.84
N VAL A 134 17.89 -10.35 15.26
CA VAL A 134 17.94 -9.67 13.93
C VAL A 134 17.51 -10.53 12.71
N HIS A 135 17.29 -11.84 12.82
CA HIS A 135 17.04 -12.68 11.62
C HIS A 135 15.76 -13.53 11.60
N LYS A 136 14.76 -13.29 12.45
CA LYS A 136 13.48 -14.05 12.38
C LYS A 136 12.35 -13.37 11.59
N GLY A 137 12.49 -12.08 11.27
CA GLY A 137 11.46 -11.30 10.56
C GLY A 137 11.58 -11.25 9.04
N GLY A 138 12.75 -11.56 8.47
CA GLY A 138 13.08 -11.26 7.06
C GLY A 138 12.06 -11.79 6.05
N ILE A 139 11.70 -13.08 6.14
CA ILE A 139 10.73 -13.69 5.22
C ILE A 139 9.33 -13.06 5.37
N ARG A 140 8.91 -12.75 6.61
CA ARG A 140 7.59 -12.15 6.86
C ARG A 140 7.54 -10.69 6.38
N ARG A 141 8.63 -9.94 6.58
CA ARG A 141 8.82 -8.58 6.07
C ARG A 141 8.86 -8.57 4.54
N GLN A 142 9.62 -9.45 3.90
CA GLN A 142 9.63 -9.58 2.44
C GLN A 142 8.24 -9.89 1.88
N ARG A 143 7.46 -10.73 2.56
CA ARG A 143 6.06 -10.99 2.16
C ARG A 143 5.15 -9.77 2.34
N LEU A 144 5.38 -8.94 3.35
CA LEU A 144 4.67 -7.68 3.56
C LEU A 144 4.98 -6.70 2.42
N LEU A 145 6.27 -6.47 2.15
CA LEU A 145 6.72 -5.58 1.07
C LEU A 145 6.26 -6.08 -0.30
N LYS A 146 6.36 -7.39 -0.56
CA LYS A 146 5.82 -7.98 -1.79
C LYS A 146 4.31 -7.73 -1.94
N GLU A 147 3.52 -7.87 -0.87
CA GLU A 147 2.09 -7.55 -0.97
C GLU A 147 1.85 -6.05 -1.16
N PHE A 148 2.67 -5.20 -0.54
CA PHE A 148 2.63 -3.76 -0.73
C PHE A 148 2.85 -3.40 -2.20
N ASP A 149 3.91 -3.91 -2.82
CA ASP A 149 4.25 -3.65 -4.23
C ASP A 149 3.19 -4.19 -5.19
N GLU A 150 2.57 -5.33 -4.85
CA GLU A 150 1.53 -5.95 -5.66
C GLU A 150 0.18 -5.21 -5.65
N ARG A 151 -0.04 -4.26 -4.71
CA ARG A 151 -1.26 -3.45 -4.67
C ARG A 151 -1.13 -2.19 -5.52
N SER A 152 -2.15 -1.92 -6.32
CA SER A 152 -2.16 -0.81 -7.27
C SER A 152 -2.80 0.49 -6.74
N GLY A 153 -3.45 0.46 -5.56
CA GLY A 153 -4.07 1.64 -4.93
C GLY A 153 -4.87 1.32 -3.66
N ASP A 154 -5.51 2.33 -3.06
CA ASP A 154 -6.33 2.20 -1.84
C ASP A 154 -7.80 1.83 -2.14
N TYR A 155 -8.05 0.65 -2.69
CA TYR A 155 -9.43 0.22 -3.01
C TYR A 155 -10.34 0.01 -1.79
N ASN A 156 -9.79 0.10 -0.56
CA ASN A 156 -10.51 -0.10 0.69
C ASN A 156 -10.86 1.21 1.43
N THR A 157 -10.65 2.39 0.82
CA THR A 157 -11.07 3.67 1.42
C THR A 157 -12.57 3.93 1.29
N GLY A 158 -13.34 3.39 2.23
CA GLY A 158 -14.58 4.04 2.67
C GLY A 158 -15.90 3.31 2.42
N GLY A 159 -16.72 3.29 3.48
CA GLY A 159 -18.17 3.20 3.43
C GLY A 159 -18.79 1.80 3.32
N SER A 160 -19.41 1.38 4.43
CA SER A 160 -20.39 0.29 4.58
C SER A 160 -19.85 -1.06 5.03
N THR A 161 -20.49 -1.54 6.09
CA THR A 161 -20.37 -2.77 6.87
C THR A 161 -20.51 -4.08 6.07
N ARG A 162 -20.32 -4.06 4.75
CA ARG A 162 -20.54 -5.19 3.83
C ARG A 162 -19.60 -5.26 2.62
N ARG A 163 -18.58 -4.39 2.47
CA ARG A 163 -17.57 -4.59 1.39
C ARG A 163 -16.57 -5.66 1.80
N GLN A 164 -16.46 -6.72 0.98
CA GLN A 164 -15.44 -7.77 1.17
C GLN A 164 -14.06 -7.16 0.94
N LEU A 165 -13.16 -7.32 1.93
CA LEU A 165 -11.75 -6.91 1.83
C LEU A 165 -11.14 -7.44 0.52
N VAL A 166 -10.62 -6.53 -0.31
CA VAL A 166 -9.91 -6.92 -1.52
C VAL A 166 -8.43 -7.05 -1.19
N THR A 167 -7.92 -8.27 -1.32
CA THR A 167 -6.50 -8.60 -1.19
C THR A 167 -5.80 -8.42 -2.55
N ALA A 168 -4.48 -8.29 -2.56
CA ALA A 168 -3.70 -8.23 -3.81
C ALA A 168 -3.96 -9.43 -4.75
N TYR A 169 -4.24 -10.62 -4.18
CA TYR A 169 -4.65 -11.78 -4.98
C TYR A 169 -6.00 -11.56 -5.66
N ARG A 170 -6.96 -10.93 -4.98
CA ARG A 170 -8.29 -10.65 -5.52
C ARG A 170 -8.24 -9.57 -6.61
N GLU A 171 -7.42 -8.52 -6.46
CA GLU A 171 -7.15 -7.54 -7.53
C GLU A 171 -6.64 -8.23 -8.79
N LYS A 172 -5.59 -9.05 -8.65
CA LYS A 172 -5.02 -9.81 -9.78
C LYS A 172 -6.02 -10.77 -10.39
N ALA A 173 -6.83 -11.45 -9.57
CA ALA A 173 -7.88 -12.32 -10.06
C ALA A 173 -8.97 -11.55 -10.84
N LEU A 174 -9.31 -10.33 -10.42
CA LEU A 174 -10.24 -9.46 -11.14
C LEU A 174 -9.66 -8.98 -12.48
N ARG A 175 -8.37 -8.62 -12.55
CA ARG A 175 -7.71 -8.29 -13.82
C ARG A 175 -7.71 -9.47 -14.80
N VAL A 176 -7.33 -10.65 -14.31
CA VAL A 176 -7.38 -11.91 -15.08
C VAL A 176 -8.80 -12.20 -15.57
N ALA A 177 -9.81 -12.00 -14.72
CA ALA A 177 -11.22 -12.17 -15.08
C ALA A 177 -11.69 -11.15 -16.13
N SER A 178 -11.28 -9.89 -16.02
CA SER A 178 -11.62 -8.84 -16.98
C SER A 178 -11.06 -9.15 -18.36
N ALA A 179 -9.78 -9.52 -18.44
CA ALA A 179 -9.15 -9.92 -19.70
C ALA A 179 -9.81 -11.17 -20.32
N LEU A 180 -10.20 -12.16 -19.51
CA LEU A 180 -10.97 -13.31 -19.98
C LEU A 180 -12.35 -12.93 -20.50
N ARG A 181 -13.04 -11.96 -19.88
CA ARG A 181 -14.34 -11.48 -20.37
C ARG A 181 -14.21 -10.81 -21.74
N ALA A 182 -13.13 -10.05 -21.96
CA ALA A 182 -12.87 -9.39 -23.23
C ALA A 182 -12.54 -10.39 -24.36
N GLN A 183 -11.82 -11.47 -24.05
CA GLN A 183 -11.37 -12.47 -25.04
C GLN A 183 -12.33 -13.66 -25.20
N GLY A 184 -13.25 -13.87 -24.26
CA GLY A 184 -14.11 -15.06 -24.17
C GLY A 184 -13.37 -16.29 -23.66
N GLU A 185 -12.53 -16.90 -24.51
CA GLU A 185 -11.69 -18.05 -24.19
C GLU A 185 -10.22 -17.75 -24.47
N ALA A 186 -9.37 -17.82 -23.45
CA ALA A 186 -7.97 -17.43 -23.56
C ALA A 186 -7.01 -18.39 -22.85
N SER A 187 -5.75 -18.35 -23.27
CA SER A 187 -4.67 -19.09 -22.62
C SER A 187 -4.04 -18.27 -21.48
N PRO A 188 -3.48 -18.91 -20.44
CA PRO A 188 -2.81 -18.19 -19.36
C PRO A 188 -1.67 -17.28 -19.82
N ALA A 189 -0.95 -17.68 -20.88
CA ALA A 189 0.14 -16.89 -21.44
C ALA A 189 -0.36 -15.60 -22.11
N LEU A 190 -1.48 -15.68 -22.85
CA LEU A 190 -2.11 -14.51 -23.45
C LEU A 190 -2.59 -13.54 -22.37
N ILE A 191 -3.28 -14.04 -21.35
CA ILE A 191 -3.83 -13.23 -20.25
C ILE A 191 -2.70 -12.58 -19.45
N SER A 192 -1.63 -13.32 -19.15
CA SER A 192 -0.46 -12.78 -18.44
C SER A 192 0.19 -11.62 -19.19
N LYS A 193 0.28 -11.70 -20.53
CA LYS A 193 0.83 -10.61 -21.34
C LYS A 193 -0.11 -9.40 -21.36
N GLN A 194 -1.41 -9.62 -21.49
CA GLN A 194 -2.40 -8.54 -21.59
C GLN A 194 -2.58 -7.77 -20.28
N THR A 195 -2.47 -8.44 -19.14
CA THR A 195 -2.76 -7.84 -17.82
C THR A 195 -1.50 -7.52 -17.01
N SER A 196 -0.31 -7.83 -17.55
CA SER A 196 0.97 -7.83 -16.82
C SER A 196 0.96 -8.69 -15.54
N VAL A 197 -0.06 -9.54 -15.34
CA VAL A 197 -0.16 -10.44 -14.19
C VAL A 197 0.63 -11.73 -14.49
N GLY A 198 1.92 -11.74 -14.16
CA GLY A 198 2.80 -12.90 -14.32
C GLY A 198 2.30 -14.19 -13.65
N SER A 199 1.45 -14.07 -12.63
CA SER A 199 0.84 -15.19 -11.92
C SER A 199 -0.49 -15.70 -12.51
N ALA A 200 -0.89 -15.26 -13.71
CA ALA A 200 -2.19 -15.59 -14.32
C ALA A 200 -2.46 -17.09 -14.36
N ALA A 201 -1.46 -17.91 -14.74
CA ALA A 201 -1.58 -19.36 -14.77
C ALA A 201 -1.92 -19.96 -13.41
N ALA A 202 -1.23 -19.52 -12.34
CA ALA A 202 -1.48 -20.00 -10.99
C ALA A 202 -2.86 -19.55 -10.47
N ILE A 203 -3.31 -18.34 -10.84
CA ILE A 203 -4.64 -17.83 -10.48
C ILE A 203 -5.73 -18.69 -11.12
N LEU A 204 -5.62 -18.94 -12.43
CA LEU A 204 -6.58 -19.76 -13.18
C LEU A 204 -6.63 -21.20 -12.71
N GLN A 205 -5.48 -21.78 -12.35
CA GLN A 205 -5.40 -23.16 -11.86
C GLN A 205 -5.95 -23.33 -10.45
N LYS A 206 -5.59 -22.42 -9.53
CA LYS A 206 -6.02 -22.53 -8.12
C LYS A 206 -7.50 -22.17 -7.95
N ASN A 207 -7.98 -21.20 -8.72
CA ASN A 207 -9.39 -20.82 -8.84
C ASN A 207 -10.12 -20.72 -7.48
N TYR A 208 -9.50 -20.10 -6.47
CA TYR A 208 -10.02 -20.07 -5.09
C TYR A 208 -11.45 -19.50 -4.97
N TYR A 209 -11.87 -18.68 -5.93
CA TYR A 209 -13.19 -18.05 -5.95
C TYR A 209 -14.19 -18.73 -6.90
N GLY A 210 -13.76 -19.74 -7.68
CA GLY A 210 -14.62 -20.40 -8.67
C GLY A 210 -15.02 -19.51 -9.85
N TRP A 211 -14.22 -18.50 -10.18
CA TRP A 211 -14.48 -17.53 -11.26
C TRP A 211 -14.11 -18.06 -12.64
N PHE A 212 -13.28 -19.09 -12.70
CA PHE A 212 -12.73 -19.62 -13.95
C PHE A 212 -13.13 -21.07 -14.16
N GLU A 213 -13.22 -21.47 -15.42
CA GLU A 213 -13.43 -22.85 -15.83
C GLU A 213 -12.43 -23.22 -16.91
N ARG A 214 -11.89 -24.44 -16.84
CA ARG A 214 -10.95 -24.95 -17.84
C ARG A 214 -11.73 -25.75 -18.88
N LEU A 215 -11.89 -25.20 -20.08
CA LEU A 215 -12.54 -25.89 -21.19
C LEU A 215 -11.67 -27.00 -21.78
N SER A 216 -10.38 -26.73 -21.95
CA SER A 216 -9.43 -27.67 -22.53
C SER A 216 -8.00 -27.41 -22.06
N ARG A 217 -7.02 -28.14 -22.60
CA ARG A 217 -5.63 -27.99 -22.16
C ARG A 217 -5.12 -26.58 -22.48
N GLY A 218 -4.96 -25.77 -21.43
CA GLY A 218 -4.38 -24.43 -21.55
C GLY A 218 -5.38 -23.37 -22.00
N ARG A 219 -6.68 -23.65 -21.96
CA ARG A 219 -7.75 -22.72 -22.31
C ARG A 219 -8.75 -22.60 -21.20
N TYR A 220 -9.12 -21.36 -20.88
CA TYR A 220 -10.00 -21.02 -19.78
C TYR A 220 -11.09 -20.06 -20.24
N VAL A 221 -12.23 -20.13 -19.56
CA VAL A 221 -13.37 -19.20 -19.70
C VAL A 221 -13.82 -18.70 -18.35
N LEU A 222 -14.62 -17.63 -18.38
CA LEU A 222 -15.26 -17.10 -17.19
C LEU A 222 -16.53 -17.87 -16.84
N THR A 223 -16.71 -18.20 -15.56
CA THR A 223 -17.97 -18.75 -15.07
C THR A 223 -18.99 -17.63 -14.85
N VAL A 224 -20.27 -17.99 -14.68
CA VAL A 224 -21.33 -17.04 -14.28
C VAL A 224 -20.96 -16.29 -12.99
N LYS A 225 -20.32 -16.98 -12.02
CA LYS A 225 -19.83 -16.35 -10.78
C LYS A 225 -18.71 -15.34 -11.05
N GLY A 226 -17.81 -15.64 -11.98
CA GLY A 226 -16.77 -14.71 -12.40
C GLY A 226 -17.34 -13.46 -13.08
N VAL A 227 -18.38 -13.61 -13.91
CA VAL A 227 -19.08 -12.47 -14.53
C VAL A 227 -19.74 -11.59 -13.48
N GLN A 228 -20.42 -12.19 -12.50
CA GLN A 228 -21.03 -11.47 -11.38
C GLN A 228 -19.98 -10.70 -10.56
N ALA A 229 -18.84 -11.33 -10.28
CA ALA A 229 -17.75 -10.68 -9.56
C ALA A 229 -17.21 -9.44 -10.31
N LEU A 230 -17.08 -9.49 -11.63
CA LEU A 230 -16.67 -8.30 -12.40
C LEU A 230 -17.67 -7.15 -12.27
N THR A 231 -18.97 -7.45 -12.22
CA THR A 231 -20.02 -6.44 -12.02
C THR A 231 -19.99 -5.87 -10.59
N GLU A 232 -19.84 -6.72 -9.58
CA GLU A 232 -19.75 -6.31 -8.18
C GLU A 232 -18.52 -5.42 -7.89
N HIS A 233 -17.43 -5.65 -8.61
CA HIS A 233 -16.15 -4.95 -8.44
C HIS A 233 -15.82 -4.00 -9.60
N ALA A 234 -16.81 -3.58 -10.40
CA ALA A 234 -16.60 -2.76 -11.60
C ALA A 234 -15.83 -1.45 -11.35
N HIS A 235 -16.13 -0.78 -10.24
CA HIS A 235 -15.43 0.43 -9.79
C HIS A 235 -13.92 0.24 -9.55
N MET A 236 -13.42 -1.00 -9.35
CA MET A 236 -11.98 -1.28 -9.19
C MET A 236 -11.26 -1.49 -10.53
N LEU A 237 -12.00 -1.72 -11.61
CA LEU A 237 -11.45 -1.97 -12.94
C LEU A 237 -11.27 -0.67 -13.73
N GLU A 238 -12.21 0.28 -13.59
CA GLU A 238 -12.17 1.58 -14.29
C GLU A 238 -10.93 2.41 -13.92
N ASP A 239 -10.56 2.47 -12.64
CA ASP A 239 -9.38 3.23 -12.18
C ASP A 239 -8.06 2.52 -12.53
N ASN A 240 -8.05 1.18 -12.58
CA ASN A 240 -6.88 0.41 -13.01
C ASN A 240 -6.59 0.62 -14.51
N ASP A 241 -7.63 0.62 -15.34
CA ASP A 241 -7.50 0.92 -16.77
C ASP A 241 -7.00 2.37 -16.99
N MET A 242 -7.39 3.32 -16.13
CA MET A 242 -6.86 4.69 -16.19
C MET A 242 -5.39 4.79 -15.75
N ILE A 243 -4.98 4.08 -14.70
CA ILE A 243 -3.59 4.04 -14.24
C ILE A 243 -2.70 3.33 -15.28
N GLU A 244 -3.12 2.18 -15.82
CA GLU A 244 -2.36 1.46 -16.85
C GLU A 244 -2.26 2.28 -18.15
N ARG A 245 -3.31 3.03 -18.54
CA ARG A 245 -3.21 3.99 -19.66
C ARG A 245 -2.24 5.12 -19.36
N SER A 246 -2.30 5.70 -18.17
CA SER A 246 -1.39 6.79 -17.77
C SER A 246 0.07 6.32 -17.73
N ILE A 247 0.34 5.11 -17.25
CA ILE A 247 1.69 4.51 -17.24
C ILE A 247 2.16 4.24 -18.68
N ASN A 248 1.32 3.67 -19.54
CA ASN A 248 1.68 3.42 -20.93
C ASN A 248 1.90 4.72 -21.72
N GLU A 249 1.11 5.77 -21.46
CA GLU A 249 1.31 7.11 -22.04
C GLU A 249 2.65 7.71 -21.57
N LEU A 250 2.97 7.61 -20.29
CA LEU A 250 4.26 8.05 -19.74
C LEU A 250 5.46 7.25 -20.28
N GLU A 251 5.32 5.93 -20.45
CA GLU A 251 6.36 5.07 -21.04
C GLU A 251 6.56 5.37 -22.54
N MET A 252 5.47 5.66 -23.27
CA MET A 252 5.55 6.14 -24.67
C MET A 252 6.24 7.51 -24.76
N ASP A 253 5.85 8.47 -23.92
CA ASP A 253 6.47 9.81 -23.90
C ASP A 253 7.95 9.74 -23.52
N PHE A 254 8.33 8.87 -22.58
CA PHE A 254 9.74 8.65 -22.22
C PHE A 254 10.54 8.02 -23.37
N SER A 255 9.94 7.11 -24.13
CA SER A 255 10.58 6.49 -25.31
C SER A 255 10.69 7.46 -26.49
N LEU A 256 9.73 8.38 -26.67
CA LEU A 256 9.78 9.44 -27.67
C LEU A 256 10.85 10.49 -27.32
N ASN A 257 10.96 10.86 -26.05
CA ASN A 257 11.99 11.81 -25.57
C ASN A 257 13.41 11.22 -25.59
N GLN A 258 13.59 9.90 -25.57
CA GLN A 258 14.91 9.28 -25.78
C GLN A 258 15.46 9.52 -27.20
N HIS A 259 14.58 9.69 -28.20
CA HIS A 259 15.02 10.06 -29.55
C HIS A 259 15.48 11.52 -29.64
N GLU A 260 14.88 12.44 -28.87
CA GLU A 260 15.36 13.83 -28.76
C GLU A 260 16.67 13.95 -27.95
N ASN A 261 16.87 13.10 -26.94
CA ASN A 261 18.13 13.05 -26.20
C ASN A 261 19.32 12.63 -27.09
N SER A 262 19.09 11.83 -28.12
CA SER A 262 20.13 11.49 -29.11
C SER A 262 20.54 12.69 -29.97
N GLU A 263 19.63 13.64 -30.24
CA GLU A 263 19.98 14.90 -30.92
C GLU A 263 20.71 15.86 -29.97
N LEU A 264 20.33 15.88 -28.69
CA LEU A 264 21.01 16.71 -27.67
C LEU A 264 22.43 16.21 -27.34
N GLU A 265 22.66 14.89 -27.32
CA GLU A 265 24.01 14.31 -27.23
C GLU A 265 24.85 14.68 -28.46
N LEU A 266 24.26 14.64 -29.66
CA LEU A 266 24.94 15.04 -30.89
C LEU A 266 25.28 16.55 -30.90
N ILE A 267 24.38 17.39 -30.40
CA ILE A 267 24.62 18.84 -30.25
C ILE A 267 25.70 19.11 -29.20
N ALA A 268 25.72 18.37 -28.09
CA ALA A 268 26.74 18.49 -27.05
C ALA A 268 28.13 18.10 -27.56
N GLU A 269 28.23 17.01 -28.32
CA GLU A 269 29.49 16.52 -28.91
C GLU A 269 30.03 17.49 -29.98
N VAL A 270 29.15 18.14 -30.75
CA VAL A 270 29.52 19.19 -31.73
C VAL A 270 29.88 20.52 -31.06
N ALA A 271 29.30 20.85 -29.90
CA ALA A 271 29.56 22.09 -29.19
C ALA A 271 30.82 22.07 -28.30
N GLU A 272 31.28 20.88 -27.89
CA GLU A 272 32.44 20.68 -27.02
C GLU A 272 33.74 21.39 -27.48
N PRO A 273 34.11 21.37 -28.78
CA PRO A 273 35.31 22.06 -29.29
C PRO A 273 35.24 23.59 -29.17
N TYR A 274 34.03 24.15 -29.20
CA TYR A 274 33.79 25.61 -29.16
C TYR A 274 33.78 26.17 -27.74
N LEU A 275 33.58 25.33 -26.72
CA LEU A 275 33.63 25.74 -25.32
C LEU A 275 35.05 25.83 -24.75
N ILE A 276 36.03 25.19 -25.40
CA ILE A 276 37.42 25.09 -24.91
C ILE A 276 38.30 26.29 -25.34
N HIS A 277 37.88 27.11 -26.31
CA HIS A 277 38.70 28.20 -26.87
C HIS A 277 38.36 29.62 -26.37
N GLY A 278 37.61 29.75 -25.27
CA GLY A 278 37.17 31.05 -24.71
C GLY A 278 38.10 31.72 -23.69
N LYS A 279 39.39 31.39 -23.62
CA LYS A 279 40.37 32.12 -22.77
C LYS A 279 41.74 32.18 -23.43
N SER A 280 41.95 33.15 -24.30
CA SER A 280 43.25 33.78 -24.60
C SER A 280 42.98 35.03 -25.43
N ASP A 281 42.71 36.14 -24.74
CA ASP A 281 43.34 37.47 -24.92
C ASP A 281 42.63 38.50 -24.03
#